data_AF-A0A0G4AYU8-F1
#
_entry.id   AF-A0A0G4AYU8-F1
#
_cell.length_a   1.000
_cell.length_b   1.000
_cell.length_c   1.000
_cell.angle_alpha   90.00
_cell.angle_beta   90.00
_cell.angle_gamma   90.00
#
_symmetry.space_group_name_H-M   'P 1'
#
loop_
_entity.id
_entity.type
_entity.pdbx_description
1 polymer ?
#
loop_
_entity_poly.entity_id
_entity_poly.type
_entity_poly.pdbx_seq_one_letter_code
_entity_poly.pdbx_strand_id
1 'polypeptide(L)'
;MSLQKINKLKDEKGFTIVELLIVIVVIGILAAITIVAFTGVQNRAKVAGYKSDANGIAKVAEGYNADKQTYPVGADAAATKALYEATTNAVKLPPNVKVLAVTASPTITASNGPTVSSTDKTYTVWACAAGANVYYFDSTATPTTQVVKAGDGC
;
A
#
# COMPACT_ATOMS: atom_id res chain seq x y z
N MET A 1 14.69 -72.38 34.31
CA MET A 1 15.08 -70.95 34.40
C MET A 1 15.07 -70.39 32.99
N SER A 2 14.14 -69.49 32.64
CA SER A 2 14.42 -68.32 31.79
C SER A 2 13.12 -67.55 31.52
N LEU A 3 12.98 -66.45 32.26
CA LEU A 3 12.50 -65.13 31.85
C LEU A 3 11.28 -65.04 30.92
N GLN A 4 10.13 -64.74 31.53
CA GLN A 4 8.99 -64.13 30.86
C GLN A 4 9.31 -62.66 30.52
N LYS A 5 9.12 -62.31 29.25
CA LYS A 5 9.35 -60.99 28.66
C LYS A 5 8.23 -60.04 29.12
N ILE A 6 8.56 -59.05 29.95
CA ILE A 6 7.61 -58.02 30.39
C ILE A 6 7.37 -57.06 29.22
N ASN A 7 6.20 -57.14 28.61
CA ASN A 7 5.74 -56.12 27.66
C ASN A 7 5.42 -54.84 28.43
N LYS A 8 6.24 -53.82 28.22
CA LYS A 8 6.03 -52.45 28.71
C LYS A 8 4.82 -51.87 27.97
N LEU A 9 3.64 -51.90 28.59
CA LEU A 9 2.47 -51.18 28.10
C LEU A 9 2.81 -49.68 28.13
N LYS A 10 2.81 -49.03 26.96
CA LYS A 10 3.03 -47.60 26.85
C LYS A 10 1.86 -46.87 27.53
N ASP A 11 2.15 -46.04 28.52
CA ASP A 11 1.21 -45.06 29.08
C ASP A 11 0.82 -44.04 27.99
N GLU A 12 -0.22 -44.33 27.22
CA GLU A 12 -0.86 -43.33 26.37
C GLU A 12 -1.80 -42.48 27.25
N LYS A 13 -1.23 -41.44 27.85
CA LYS A 13 -2.02 -40.41 28.55
C LYS A 13 -2.85 -39.65 27.50
N GLY A 14 -4.15 -39.91 27.47
CA GLY A 14 -5.10 -39.15 26.66
C GLY A 14 -5.20 -37.70 27.11
N PHE A 15 -5.34 -36.78 26.15
CA PHE A 15 -5.64 -35.37 26.40
C PHE A 15 -7.03 -35.27 27.05
N THR A 16 -7.16 -34.55 28.16
CA THR A 16 -8.47 -34.36 28.77
C THR A 16 -9.32 -33.39 27.94
N ILE A 17 -10.63 -33.62 27.89
CA ILE A 17 -11.57 -32.71 27.20
C ILE A 17 -11.50 -31.30 27.81
N VAL A 18 -11.22 -31.20 29.12
CA VAL A 18 -11.10 -29.92 29.83
C VAL A 18 -9.84 -29.16 29.39
N GLU A 19 -8.71 -29.85 29.16
CA GLU A 19 -7.50 -29.23 28.61
C GLU A 19 -7.74 -28.68 27.21
N LEU A 20 -8.50 -29.39 26.37
CA LEU A 20 -8.83 -28.87 25.04
C LEU A 20 -9.82 -27.68 25.10
N LEU A 21 -10.78 -27.74 26.03
CA LEU A 21 -11.81 -26.71 26.19
C LEU A 21 -11.20 -25.38 26.62
N ILE A 22 -10.31 -25.38 27.61
CA ILE A 22 -9.69 -24.13 28.07
C ILE A 22 -8.82 -23.50 26.97
N VAL A 23 -8.16 -24.32 26.14
CA VAL A 23 -7.35 -23.83 25.03
C VAL A 23 -8.21 -23.12 23.98
N ILE A 24 -9.35 -23.70 23.58
CA ILE A 24 -10.22 -23.05 22.58
C ILE A 24 -10.84 -21.74 23.10
N VAL A 25 -11.10 -21.66 24.41
CA VAL A 25 -11.59 -20.42 25.04
C VAL A 25 -10.50 -19.35 25.03
N VAL A 26 -9.27 -19.69 25.42
CA VAL A 26 -8.15 -18.74 25.44
C VAL A 26 -7.82 -18.22 24.04
N ILE A 27 -7.72 -19.10 23.03
CA ILE A 27 -7.49 -18.65 21.64
C ILE A 27 -8.66 -17.81 21.11
N GLY A 28 -9.90 -18.08 21.54
CA GLY A 28 -11.08 -17.28 21.17
C GLY A 28 -10.99 -15.84 21.67
N ILE A 29 -10.59 -15.64 22.93
CA ILE A 29 -10.41 -14.30 23.51
C ILE A 29 -9.28 -13.55 22.80
N LEU A 30 -8.14 -14.21 22.58
CA LEU A 30 -6.99 -13.60 21.89
C LEU A 30 -7.33 -13.23 20.44
N ALA A 31 -8.07 -14.09 19.73
CA ALA A 31 -8.49 -13.82 18.35
C ALA A 31 -9.43 -12.62 18.26
N ALA A 32 -10.40 -12.50 19.18
CA ALA A 32 -11.34 -11.38 19.19
C ALA A 32 -10.65 -10.02 19.33
N ILE A 33 -9.69 -9.89 20.26
CA ILE A 33 -8.90 -8.66 20.44
C ILE A 33 -8.06 -8.37 19.20
N THR A 34 -7.43 -9.42 18.65
CA THR A 34 -6.55 -9.31 17.48
C THR A 34 -7.30 -8.80 16.26
N ILE A 35 -8.52 -9.26 16.00
CA ILE A 35 -9.32 -8.85 14.82
C ILE A 35 -9.55 -7.34 14.79
N VAL A 36 -9.98 -6.75 15.92
CA VAL A 36 -10.25 -5.30 15.99
C VAL A 36 -8.96 -4.50 15.76
N ALA A 37 -7.87 -4.88 16.42
CA ALA A 37 -6.58 -4.21 16.26
C ALA A 37 -6.00 -4.36 14.83
N PHE A 38 -6.21 -5.50 14.18
CA PHE A 38 -5.66 -5.81 12.87
C PHE A 38 -6.21 -4.90 11.77
N THR A 39 -7.48 -4.51 11.84
CA THR A 39 -8.08 -3.58 10.86
C THR A 39 -7.37 -2.23 10.82
N GLY A 40 -7.02 -1.66 11.98
CA GLY A 40 -6.29 -0.41 12.08
C GLY A 40 -4.85 -0.51 11.55
N VAL A 41 -4.17 -1.63 11.82
CA VAL A 41 -2.80 -1.89 11.33
C VAL A 41 -2.79 -2.04 9.82
N GLN A 42 -3.74 -2.80 9.24
CA GLN A 42 -3.87 -2.92 7.78
C GLN A 42 -4.06 -1.56 7.11
N ASN A 43 -4.92 -0.72 7.68
CA ASN A 43 -5.22 0.59 7.12
C ASN A 43 -3.99 1.51 7.11
N ARG A 44 -3.22 1.53 8.21
CA ARG A 44 -1.94 2.25 8.28
C ARG A 44 -0.92 1.73 7.28
N ALA A 45 -0.83 0.41 7.11
CA ALA A 45 0.05 -0.20 6.11
C ALA A 45 -0.33 0.21 4.68
N LYS A 46 -1.64 0.25 4.36
CA LYS A 46 -2.13 0.73 3.05
C LYS A 46 -1.77 2.19 2.81
N VAL A 47 -2.02 3.08 3.78
CA VAL A 47 -1.68 4.51 3.66
C VAL A 47 -0.17 4.73 3.54
N ALA A 48 0.65 3.98 4.30
CA ALA A 48 2.10 4.02 4.16
C ALA A 48 2.55 3.59 2.75
N GLY A 49 1.93 2.54 2.19
CA GLY A 49 2.13 2.13 0.81
C GLY A 49 1.75 3.22 -0.19
N TYR A 50 0.57 3.84 -0.03
CA TYR A 50 0.12 4.91 -0.92
C TYR A 50 1.04 6.13 -0.89
N LYS A 51 1.54 6.50 0.30
CA LYS A 51 2.52 7.58 0.45
C LYS A 51 3.86 7.23 -0.22
N SER A 52 4.32 5.99 -0.09
CA SER A 52 5.53 5.52 -0.77
C SER A 52 5.40 5.58 -2.29
N ASP A 53 4.28 5.10 -2.82
CA ASP A 53 3.97 5.13 -4.24
C ASP A 53 3.89 6.58 -4.76
N ALA A 54 3.23 7.47 -4.01
CA ALA A 54 3.13 8.90 -4.32
C ALA A 54 4.50 9.60 -4.33
N ASN A 55 5.40 9.26 -3.39
CA ASN A 55 6.80 9.71 -3.41
C ASN A 55 7.55 9.18 -4.64
N GLY A 56 7.28 7.95 -5.06
CA GLY A 56 7.84 7.39 -6.29
C GLY A 56 7.43 8.21 -7.51
N ILE A 57 6.15 8.55 -7.62
CA ILE A 57 5.63 9.41 -8.71
C ILE A 57 6.26 10.81 -8.65
N ALA A 58 6.38 11.41 -7.47
CA ALA A 58 7.02 12.73 -7.30
C ALA A 58 8.47 12.71 -7.79
N LYS A 59 9.25 11.67 -7.45
CA LYS A 59 10.63 11.51 -7.96
C LYS A 59 10.71 11.36 -9.47
N VAL A 60 9.75 10.65 -10.09
CA VAL A 60 9.69 10.55 -11.55
C VAL A 60 9.39 11.92 -12.17
N ALA A 61 8.50 12.71 -11.57
CA ALA A 61 8.23 14.08 -12.01
C ALA A 61 9.46 15.00 -11.87
N GLU A 62 10.24 14.86 -10.79
CA GLU A 62 11.52 15.57 -10.63
C GLU A 62 12.55 15.13 -11.67
N GLY A 63 12.67 13.83 -11.94
CA GLY A 63 13.53 13.30 -13.00
C GLY A 63 13.15 13.87 -14.37
N TYR A 64 11.85 13.92 -14.68
CA TYR A 64 11.36 14.53 -15.90
C TYR A 64 11.74 16.02 -16.00
N ASN A 65 11.60 16.77 -14.90
CA ASN A 65 12.02 18.17 -14.85
C ASN A 65 13.54 18.33 -15.02
N ALA A 66 14.36 17.42 -14.48
CA ALA A 66 15.81 17.45 -14.70
C ALA A 66 16.15 17.29 -16.19
N ASP A 67 15.46 16.39 -16.90
CA ASP A 67 15.74 16.09 -18.31
C ASP A 67 15.13 17.10 -19.30
N LYS A 68 13.96 17.65 -18.98
CA LYS A 68 13.17 18.50 -19.89
C LYS A 68 13.09 19.96 -19.44
N GLN A 69 13.66 20.31 -18.29
CA GLN A 69 13.62 21.66 -17.69
C GLN A 69 12.18 22.17 -17.47
N THR A 70 11.21 21.25 -17.42
CA THR A 70 9.81 21.54 -17.15
C THR A 70 9.18 20.32 -16.51
N TYR A 71 8.24 20.53 -15.59
CA TYR A 71 7.36 19.47 -15.11
C TYR A 71 6.43 18.99 -16.24
N PRO A 72 5.85 17.78 -16.15
CA PRO A 72 4.90 17.30 -17.15
C PRO A 72 3.58 18.09 -17.06
N VAL A 73 3.59 19.33 -17.53
CA VAL A 73 2.46 20.26 -17.55
C VAL A 73 1.61 20.02 -18.78
N GLY A 74 0.32 19.76 -18.59
CA GLY A 74 -0.62 19.51 -19.67
C GLY A 74 -1.57 18.37 -19.36
N ALA A 75 -2.85 18.54 -19.69
CA ALA A 75 -3.85 17.48 -19.62
C ALA A 75 -3.82 16.57 -20.85
N ASP A 76 -2.65 16.35 -21.44
CA ASP A 76 -2.50 15.54 -22.64
C ASP A 76 -2.01 14.12 -22.32
N ALA A 77 -2.36 13.20 -23.20
CA ALA A 77 -1.94 11.81 -23.08
C ALA A 77 -0.41 11.65 -23.13
N ALA A 78 0.32 12.66 -23.61
CA ALA A 78 1.78 12.70 -23.68
C ALA A 78 2.44 12.97 -22.31
N ALA A 79 1.93 13.93 -21.52
CA ALA A 79 2.37 14.18 -20.14
C ALA A 79 2.07 12.98 -19.23
N THR A 80 0.91 12.33 -19.44
CA THR A 80 0.54 11.11 -18.71
C THR A 80 1.37 9.91 -19.15
N LYS A 81 1.67 9.75 -20.46
CA LYS A 81 2.61 8.75 -20.97
C LYS A 81 4.05 8.98 -20.54
N ALA A 82 4.49 10.23 -20.37
CA ALA A 82 5.85 10.55 -19.95
C ALA A 82 6.13 10.07 -18.52
N LEU A 83 5.12 10.09 -17.64
CA LEU A 83 5.23 9.51 -16.30
C LEU A 83 5.00 7.98 -16.32
N TYR A 84 4.14 7.47 -17.19
CA TYR A 84 3.76 6.05 -17.29
C TYR A 84 4.80 5.15 -18.00
N GLU A 85 5.49 5.66 -19.03
CA GLU A 85 6.37 4.90 -19.94
C GLU A 85 7.82 5.40 -19.89
N ALA A 86 8.26 6.03 -18.80
CA ALA A 86 9.67 6.44 -18.62
C ALA A 86 10.58 5.20 -18.57
N THR A 87 10.90 4.69 -19.75
CA THR A 87 11.82 3.56 -20.02
C THR A 87 13.17 4.07 -20.52
N THR A 88 13.38 5.39 -20.52
CA THR A 88 14.61 6.01 -21.04
C THR A 88 15.33 6.94 -20.07
N ASN A 89 14.74 7.32 -18.93
CA ASN A 89 15.39 8.16 -17.92
C ASN A 89 15.41 7.46 -16.55
N ALA A 90 16.43 7.74 -15.74
CA ALA A 90 16.93 6.92 -14.62
C ALA A 90 15.96 6.64 -13.45
N VAL A 91 14.73 7.15 -13.48
CA VAL A 91 13.74 6.99 -12.42
C VAL A 91 12.49 6.33 -12.98
N LYS A 92 12.30 5.05 -12.64
CA LYS A 92 11.14 4.25 -13.01
C LYS A 92 10.07 4.33 -11.93
N LEU A 93 8.79 4.37 -12.32
CA LEU A 93 7.69 4.17 -11.38
C LEU A 93 7.81 2.80 -10.67
N PRO A 94 7.36 2.70 -9.41
CA PRO A 94 7.26 1.41 -8.74
C PRO A 94 6.40 0.43 -9.57
N PRO A 95 6.67 -0.89 -9.51
CA PRO A 95 5.82 -1.88 -10.14
C PRO A 95 4.36 -1.70 -9.68
N ASN A 96 3.40 -1.87 -10.60
CA ASN A 96 1.96 -1.78 -10.32
C ASN A 96 1.45 -0.38 -9.94
N VAL A 97 2.20 0.69 -10.21
CA VAL A 97 1.77 2.07 -10.02
C VAL A 97 1.56 2.74 -11.38
N LYS A 98 0.38 3.31 -11.59
CA LYS A 98 -0.01 4.03 -12.82
C LYS A 98 -0.50 5.43 -12.47
N VAL A 99 -0.30 6.38 -13.38
CA VAL A 99 -0.87 7.73 -13.28
C VAL A 99 -2.14 7.76 -14.15
N LEU A 100 -3.29 8.08 -13.54
CA LEU A 100 -4.60 8.07 -14.20
C LEU A 100 -4.72 9.24 -15.18
N ALA A 101 -4.29 10.41 -14.70
CA ALA A 101 -4.27 11.64 -15.45
C ALA A 101 -3.27 12.58 -14.79
N VAL A 102 -2.51 13.28 -15.62
CA VAL A 102 -1.89 14.54 -15.23
C VAL A 102 -2.84 15.65 -15.67
N THR A 103 -3.32 16.48 -14.74
CA THR A 103 -4.21 17.60 -15.06
C THR A 103 -3.46 18.91 -14.99
N ALA A 104 -3.96 19.96 -15.66
CA ALA A 104 -3.44 21.33 -15.57
C ALA A 104 -4.10 22.16 -14.45
N SER A 105 -5.19 21.64 -13.87
CA SER A 105 -5.94 22.23 -12.76
C SER A 105 -6.18 21.18 -11.67
N PRO A 106 -6.40 21.58 -10.40
CA PRO A 106 -6.65 20.65 -9.31
C PRO A 106 -8.07 20.07 -9.42
N THR A 107 -8.27 19.10 -10.31
CA THR A 107 -9.50 18.29 -10.30
C THR A 107 -9.28 17.14 -9.33
N ILE A 108 -9.57 17.39 -8.06
CA ILE A 108 -9.42 16.38 -7.01
C ILE A 108 -10.57 15.38 -7.14
N THR A 109 -10.29 14.18 -7.64
CA THR A 109 -11.24 13.05 -7.66
C THR A 109 -10.75 11.89 -6.79
N ALA A 110 -9.89 12.15 -5.80
CA ALA A 110 -9.43 11.13 -4.86
C ALA A 110 -10.49 10.89 -3.77
N SER A 111 -11.69 10.43 -4.15
CA SER A 111 -12.74 10.18 -3.17
C SER A 111 -12.52 8.89 -2.37
N ASN A 112 -11.63 7.99 -2.77
CA ASN A 112 -11.37 6.71 -2.08
C ASN A 112 -9.98 6.13 -2.43
N GLY A 113 -8.89 6.82 -2.09
CA GLY A 113 -7.53 6.34 -2.38
C GLY A 113 -7.23 6.15 -3.87
N PRO A 114 -6.07 5.57 -4.19
CA PRO A 114 -5.75 5.18 -5.56
C PRO A 114 -6.77 4.14 -6.03
N THR A 115 -7.34 4.32 -7.22
CA THR A 115 -8.20 3.28 -7.81
C THR A 115 -7.34 2.08 -8.14
N VAL A 116 -7.58 0.96 -7.44
CA VAL A 116 -6.89 -0.30 -7.70
C VAL A 116 -7.70 -1.06 -8.75
N SER A 117 -7.22 -1.06 -9.99
CA SER A 117 -7.61 -2.07 -10.96
C SER A 117 -6.94 -3.39 -10.57
N SER A 118 -7.41 -4.54 -11.06
CA SER A 118 -7.04 -5.91 -10.62
C SER A 118 -5.53 -6.23 -10.50
N THR A 119 -4.63 -5.36 -10.97
CA THR A 119 -3.19 -5.44 -10.74
C THR A 119 -2.53 -4.09 -10.45
N ASP A 120 -3.16 -2.96 -10.79
CA ASP A 120 -2.54 -1.63 -10.81
C ASP A 120 -3.22 -0.63 -9.88
N LYS A 121 -2.43 0.15 -9.14
CA LYS A 121 -2.89 1.31 -8.38
C LYS A 121 -2.79 2.56 -9.23
N THR A 122 -3.85 3.36 -9.28
CA THR A 122 -3.90 4.54 -10.14
C THR A 122 -4.00 5.84 -9.34
N TYR A 123 -3.11 6.80 -9.61
CA TYR A 123 -3.00 8.08 -8.89
C TYR A 123 -3.35 9.29 -9.77
N THR A 124 -3.85 10.36 -9.17
CA THR A 124 -4.04 11.65 -9.85
C THR A 124 -2.90 12.60 -9.54
N VAL A 125 -2.37 13.24 -10.57
CA VAL A 125 -1.28 14.21 -10.47
C VAL A 125 -1.74 15.54 -11.05
N TRP A 126 -1.48 16.63 -10.34
CA TRP A 126 -1.61 17.98 -10.87
C TRP A 126 -0.21 18.56 -11.05
N ALA A 127 0.14 18.99 -12.25
CA ALA A 127 1.44 19.59 -12.53
C ALA A 127 1.29 21.02 -13.04
N CYS A 128 2.23 21.86 -12.66
CA CYS A 128 2.35 23.26 -13.02
C CYS A 128 3.83 23.59 -13.26
N ALA A 129 4.14 24.80 -13.74
CA ALA A 129 5.52 25.16 -14.07
C ALA A 129 6.48 25.08 -12.86
N ALA A 130 5.97 25.27 -11.63
CA ALA A 130 6.78 25.25 -10.40
C ALA A 130 6.96 23.85 -9.79
N GLY A 131 6.13 22.87 -10.15
CA GLY A 131 6.12 21.58 -9.46
C GLY A 131 5.01 20.64 -9.89
N ALA A 132 4.86 19.56 -9.12
CA ALA A 132 3.73 18.64 -9.24
C ALA A 132 3.21 18.19 -7.87
N ASN A 133 1.91 17.95 -7.80
CA ASN A 133 1.20 17.42 -6.64
C ASN A 133 0.66 16.04 -6.97
N VAL A 134 1.04 15.05 -6.16
CA VAL A 134 0.52 13.69 -6.24
C VAL A 134 -0.47 13.49 -5.09
N TYR A 135 -1.72 13.19 -5.41
CA TYR A 135 -2.78 13.04 -4.43
C TYR A 135 -2.96 11.58 -4.02
N TYR A 136 -3.13 11.33 -2.72
CA TYR A 136 -3.48 10.03 -2.16
C TYR A 136 -4.47 10.20 -1.00
N PHE A 137 -5.17 9.14 -0.61
CA PHE A 137 -6.15 9.20 0.48
C PHE A 137 -5.59 8.59 1.75
N ASP A 138 -5.78 9.28 2.87
CA ASP A 138 -5.49 8.79 4.21
C ASP A 138 -6.78 8.47 4.95
N SER A 139 -6.98 7.18 5.22
CA SER A 139 -8.14 6.64 5.93
C SER A 139 -7.89 6.38 7.43
N THR A 140 -6.72 6.74 7.98
CA THR A 140 -6.29 6.33 9.34
C THR A 140 -6.82 7.19 10.48
N ALA A 141 -7.26 8.42 10.19
CA ALA A 141 -7.87 9.33 11.15
C ALA A 141 -9.22 9.85 10.61
N THR A 142 -9.21 11.02 9.98
CA THR A 142 -10.34 11.53 9.20
C THR A 142 -10.02 11.29 7.72
N PRO A 143 -10.90 10.61 6.96
CA PRO A 143 -10.70 10.36 5.54
C PRO A 143 -10.45 11.66 4.81
N THR A 144 -9.19 11.91 4.48
CA THR A 144 -8.73 13.17 3.89
C THR A 144 -7.82 12.86 2.71
N THR A 145 -7.88 13.74 1.71
CA THR A 145 -6.90 13.70 0.62
C THR A 145 -5.61 14.36 1.11
N GLN A 146 -4.51 13.65 0.97
CA GLN A 146 -3.16 14.09 1.27
C GLN A 146 -2.38 14.29 -0.03
N VAL A 147 -1.34 15.12 0.04
CA VAL A 147 -0.54 15.52 -1.14
C VAL A 147 0.93 15.27 -0.89
N VAL A 148 1.60 14.66 -1.86
CA VAL A 148 3.06 14.67 -1.98
C VAL A 148 3.44 15.66 -3.07
N LYS A 149 4.40 16.54 -2.78
CA LYS A 149 4.88 17.55 -3.70
C LYS A 149 6.19 17.12 -4.35
N ALA A 150 6.37 17.47 -5.62
CA ALA A 150 7.62 17.51 -6.35
C ALA A 150 7.98 18.98 -6.61
N GLY A 151 9.22 19.38 -6.34
CA GLY A 151 9.62 20.79 -6.37
C GLY A 151 8.84 21.64 -5.36
N ASP A 152 8.43 22.84 -5.75
CA ASP A 152 7.63 23.75 -4.90
C ASP A 152 6.16 23.28 -4.77
N GLY A 153 5.79 22.29 -5.59
CA GLY A 153 4.42 21.83 -5.77
C GLY A 153 3.54 22.85 -6.49
N CYS A 154 2.30 22.42 -6.67
CA CYS A 154 1.19 23.29 -7.03
C CYS A 154 0.30 23.47 -5.78
#